data_AF-J5SZH5-F1
#
_entry.id   AF-J5SZH5-F1
#
_cell.length_a   1.000
_cell.length_b   1.000
_cell.length_c   1.000
_cell.angle_alpha   90.00
_cell.angle_beta   90.00
_cell.angle_gamma   90.00
#
_symmetry.space_group_name_H-M   'P 1'
#
loop_
_entity.id
_entity.type
_entity.pdbx_description
1 polymer ?
#
loop_
_entity_poly.entity_id
_entity_poly.type
_entity_poly.pdbx_seq_one_letter_code
_entity_poly.pdbx_strand_id
1 'polypeptide(L)'
;MGSLAPFTLKGFYLLTWGNALGSNVWNTISGFKAYSSVPKETFSLLSSVQQPLYLQTQVTLTTLLLGTHLNFHRSLLHTHKWWQHEEGVQALLVLGAWAPTLINALIVGPACARAAIDRAGLEKVEGKDASSPAASTELQNANTRFQLYHGISSALNAVSLIALTTLGLAISA
;
A
#
# COMPACT_ATOMS: atom_id res chain seq x y z
N MET A 1 -19.30 -34.33 -9.58
CA MET A 1 -19.47 -33.84 -8.20
C MET A 1 -18.62 -32.60 -8.05
N GLY A 2 -19.27 -31.44 -7.96
CA GLY A 2 -18.65 -30.12 -8.03
C GLY A 2 -17.78 -29.83 -6.82
N SER A 3 -16.49 -29.63 -7.06
CA SER A 3 -15.53 -29.24 -6.04
C SER A 3 -15.67 -27.74 -5.76
N LEU A 4 -15.85 -27.43 -4.49
CA LEU A 4 -15.82 -26.14 -3.82
C LEU A 4 -14.50 -25.38 -4.10
N ALA A 5 -14.30 -24.88 -5.32
CA ALA A 5 -13.09 -24.21 -5.79
C ALA A 5 -12.49 -23.14 -4.85
N PRO A 6 -13.27 -22.26 -4.17
CA PRO A 6 -12.71 -21.28 -3.24
C PRO A 6 -12.25 -21.88 -1.89
N PHE A 7 -12.61 -23.12 -1.58
CA PHE A 7 -12.22 -23.81 -0.33
C PHE A 7 -10.95 -24.66 -0.48
N THR A 8 -10.25 -24.51 -1.61
CA THR A 8 -8.89 -25.06 -1.79
C THR A 8 -7.85 -24.01 -1.42
N LEU A 9 -6.65 -24.43 -1.00
CA LEU A 9 -5.58 -23.50 -0.68
C LEU A 9 -5.20 -22.63 -1.90
N LYS A 10 -5.32 -23.17 -3.12
CA LYS A 10 -5.13 -22.42 -4.38
C LYS A 10 -6.22 -21.36 -4.60
N GLY A 11 -7.48 -21.70 -4.35
CA GLY A 11 -8.59 -20.75 -4.39
C GLY A 11 -8.40 -19.62 -3.37
N PHE A 12 -7.97 -19.96 -2.15
CA PHE A 12 -7.62 -18.98 -1.12
C PHE A 12 -6.47 -18.06 -1.55
N TYR A 13 -5.41 -18.60 -2.17
CA TYR A 13 -4.31 -17.80 -2.72
C TYR A 13 -4.80 -16.79 -3.76
N LEU A 14 -5.60 -17.25 -4.74
CA LEU A 14 -6.14 -16.38 -5.79
C LEU A 14 -7.09 -15.30 -5.25
N LEU A 15 -7.94 -15.65 -4.29
CA LEU A 15 -8.82 -14.67 -3.64
C LEU A 15 -8.02 -13.63 -2.85
N THR A 16 -6.98 -14.07 -2.14
CA THR A 16 -6.10 -13.16 -1.39
C THR A 16 -5.36 -12.22 -2.34
N TRP A 17 -4.84 -12.75 -3.44
CA TRP A 17 -4.16 -11.97 -4.48
C TRP A 17 -5.10 -10.95 -5.14
N GLY A 18 -6.27 -11.40 -5.58
CA GLY A 18 -7.28 -10.54 -6.20
C GLY A 18 -7.76 -9.44 -5.26
N ASN A 19 -7.91 -9.74 -3.97
CA ASN A 19 -8.29 -8.74 -2.96
C ASN A 19 -7.16 -7.73 -2.71
N ALA A 20 -5.90 -8.19 -2.64
CA ALA A 20 -4.74 -7.29 -2.48
C ALA A 20 -4.62 -6.32 -3.67
N LEU A 21 -4.73 -6.85 -4.90
CA LEU A 21 -4.69 -6.06 -6.12
C LEU A 21 -5.88 -5.09 -6.20
N GLY A 22 -7.10 -5.62 -6.03
CA GLY A 22 -8.34 -4.85 -6.15
C GLY A 22 -8.42 -3.72 -5.12
N SER A 23 -8.05 -3.96 -3.87
CA SER A 23 -8.04 -2.92 -2.83
C SER A 23 -6.97 -1.85 -3.07
N ASN A 24 -5.81 -2.21 -3.64
CA ASN A 24 -4.77 -1.23 -4.03
C ASN A 24 -5.25 -0.33 -5.18
N VAL A 25 -5.81 -0.91 -6.24
CA VAL A 25 -6.44 -0.18 -7.35
C VAL A 25 -7.55 0.73 -6.84
N TRP A 26 -8.45 0.19 -6.02
CA TRP A 26 -9.56 0.94 -5.46
C TRP A 26 -9.09 2.11 -4.58
N ASN A 27 -8.10 1.90 -3.71
CA ASN A 27 -7.56 2.97 -2.86
C ASN A 27 -7.00 4.12 -3.70
N THR A 28 -6.33 3.81 -4.82
CA THR A 28 -5.80 4.82 -5.74
C THR A 28 -6.92 5.64 -6.39
N ILE A 29 -7.91 4.97 -6.97
CA ILE A 29 -9.01 5.64 -7.69
C ILE A 29 -9.91 6.42 -6.74
N SER A 30 -10.32 5.79 -5.64
CA SER A 30 -11.20 6.41 -4.64
C SER A 30 -10.52 7.58 -3.92
N GLY A 31 -9.22 7.49 -3.63
CA GLY A 31 -8.45 8.59 -3.03
C GLY A 31 -8.41 9.82 -3.92
N PHE A 32 -8.14 9.64 -5.22
CA PHE A 32 -8.14 10.75 -6.19
C PHE A 32 -9.55 11.38 -6.34
N LYS A 33 -10.59 10.54 -6.42
CA LYS A 33 -11.97 11.03 -6.51
C LYS A 33 -12.41 11.76 -5.25
N ALA A 34 -12.06 11.26 -4.07
CA ALA A 34 -12.37 11.89 -2.80
C ALA A 34 -11.68 13.27 -2.68
N TYR A 35 -10.38 13.35 -2.99
CA TYR A 35 -9.63 14.60 -2.96
C TYR A 35 -10.25 15.70 -3.83
N SER A 36 -10.81 15.33 -4.99
CA SER A 36 -11.44 16.27 -5.93
C SER A 36 -12.91 16.58 -5.62
N SER A 37 -13.57 15.81 -4.75
CA SER A 37 -15.04 15.88 -4.59
C SER A 37 -15.50 16.35 -3.21
N VAL A 38 -14.63 16.40 -2.20
CA VAL A 38 -14.99 16.83 -0.85
C VAL A 38 -14.08 17.97 -0.34
N PRO A 39 -14.54 18.80 0.61
CA PRO A 39 -13.71 19.82 1.25
C PRO A 39 -12.44 19.22 1.89
N LYS A 40 -11.34 19.98 1.91
CA LYS A 40 -10.02 19.55 2.41
C LYS A 40 -10.08 18.98 3.83
N GLU A 41 -10.86 19.59 4.71
CA GLU A 41 -11.05 19.17 6.10
C GLU A 41 -11.74 17.81 6.18
N THR A 42 -12.78 17.61 5.36
CA THR A 42 -13.52 16.33 5.28
C THR A 42 -12.63 15.24 4.68
N PHE A 43 -11.86 15.56 3.64
CA PHE A 43 -10.88 14.64 3.05
C PHE A 43 -9.80 14.24 4.06
N SER A 44 -9.27 15.19 4.82
CA SER A 44 -8.25 14.95 5.84
C SER A 44 -8.78 14.01 6.92
N LEU A 45 -10.00 14.26 7.41
CA LEU A 45 -10.66 13.39 8.40
C LEU A 45 -10.87 11.98 7.84
N LEU A 46 -11.44 11.85 6.63
CA LEU A 46 -11.64 10.54 5.99
C LEU A 46 -10.33 9.79 5.78
N SER A 47 -9.28 10.48 5.31
CA SER A 47 -7.97 9.88 5.06
C SER A 47 -7.30 9.40 6.36
N SER A 48 -7.50 10.12 7.47
CA SER A 48 -6.92 9.75 8.77
C SER A 48 -7.39 8.40 9.30
N VAL A 49 -8.59 7.97 8.91
CA VAL A 49 -9.15 6.66 9.29
C VAL A 49 -9.01 5.61 8.19
N GLN A 50 -9.15 6.01 6.92
CA GLN A 50 -9.10 5.09 5.79
C GLN A 50 -7.68 4.58 5.52
N GLN A 51 -6.68 5.46 5.56
CA GLN A 51 -5.31 5.11 5.19
C GLN A 51 -4.69 4.04 6.10
N PRO A 52 -4.81 4.11 7.45
CA PRO A 52 -4.31 3.06 8.33
C PRO A 52 -5.01 1.71 8.09
N LEU A 53 -6.33 1.72 7.91
CA LEU A 53 -7.10 0.51 7.64
C LEU A 53 -6.68 -0.16 6.32
N TYR A 54 -6.49 0.64 5.28
CA TYR A 54 -5.97 0.16 3.99
C TYR A 54 -4.58 -0.47 4.15
N LEU A 55 -3.64 0.19 4.84
CA LEU A 55 -2.28 -0.32 5.03
C LEU A 55 -2.26 -1.63 5.84
N GLN A 56 -3.07 -1.74 6.89
CA GLN A 56 -3.22 -2.97 7.66
C GLN A 56 -3.81 -4.11 6.82
N THR A 57 -4.82 -3.80 6.00
CA THR A 57 -5.42 -4.77 5.08
C THR A 57 -4.38 -5.26 4.07
N GLN A 58 -3.62 -4.35 3.46
CA GLN A 58 -2.55 -4.69 2.52
C GLN A 58 -1.48 -5.58 3.15
N VAL A 59 -0.96 -5.22 4.33
CA VAL A 59 0.03 -6.05 5.05
C VAL A 59 -0.53 -7.44 5.34
N THR A 60 -1.79 -7.52 5.77
CA THR A 60 -2.44 -8.81 6.06
C THR A 60 -2.52 -9.66 4.80
N LEU A 61 -3.03 -9.11 3.71
CA LEU A 61 -3.22 -9.83 2.45
C LEU A 61 -1.87 -10.24 1.82
N THR A 62 -0.89 -9.35 1.78
CA THR A 62 0.43 -9.67 1.21
C THR A 62 1.20 -10.67 2.08
N THR A 63 1.01 -10.64 3.40
CA THR A 63 1.61 -11.65 4.31
C THR A 63 0.97 -13.02 4.10
N LEU A 64 -0.37 -13.07 3.95
CA LEU A 64 -1.08 -14.30 3.63
C LEU A 64 -0.63 -14.85 2.27
N LEU A 65 -0.43 -14.00 1.27
CA LEU A 65 0.12 -14.40 -0.03
C LEU A 65 1.53 -14.99 0.11
N LEU A 66 2.42 -14.33 0.85
CA LEU A 66 3.77 -14.85 1.08
C LEU A 66 3.74 -16.21 1.78
N GLY A 67 2.94 -16.34 2.85
CA GLY A 67 2.83 -17.58 3.60
C GLY A 67 2.26 -18.73 2.76
N THR A 68 1.25 -18.46 1.92
CA THR A 68 0.65 -19.45 1.04
C THR A 68 1.55 -19.81 -0.14
N HIS A 69 2.27 -18.84 -0.72
CA HIS A 69 3.30 -19.09 -1.74
C HIS A 69 4.39 -20.04 -1.23
N LEU A 70 4.94 -19.75 -0.04
CA LEU A 70 5.95 -20.59 0.58
C LEU A 70 5.41 -21.98 0.96
N ASN A 71 4.10 -22.09 1.24
CA ASN A 71 3.48 -23.38 1.51
C ASN A 71 3.46 -24.27 0.25
N PHE A 72 3.15 -23.71 -0.91
CA PHE A 72 3.18 -24.43 -2.19
C PHE A 72 4.60 -24.77 -2.64
N HIS A 73 5.56 -23.86 -2.42
CA HIS A 73 6.91 -23.94 -2.98
C HIS A 73 7.97 -24.04 -1.88
N ARG A 74 7.78 -24.95 -0.91
CA ARG A 74 8.72 -25.14 0.22
C ARG A 74 10.16 -25.43 -0.21
N SER A 75 10.34 -26.02 -1.40
CA SER A 75 11.66 -26.30 -1.98
C SER A 75 12.49 -25.03 -2.19
N LEU A 76 11.86 -23.86 -2.40
CA LEU A 76 12.56 -22.58 -2.58
C LEU A 76 13.49 -22.24 -1.40
N LEU A 77 13.18 -22.70 -0.19
CA LEU A 77 14.01 -22.46 1.01
C LEU A 77 15.36 -23.18 0.99
N HIS A 78 15.49 -24.21 0.15
CA HIS A 78 16.69 -25.05 0.09
C HIS A 78 17.35 -25.07 -1.30
N THR A 79 16.67 -24.52 -2.32
CA THR A 79 17.18 -24.46 -3.69
C THR A 79 18.18 -23.31 -3.86
N HIS A 80 19.40 -23.63 -4.31
CA HIS A 80 20.37 -22.61 -4.72
C HIS A 80 19.89 -21.91 -6.00
N LYS A 81 20.07 -20.59 -6.10
CA LYS A 81 19.57 -19.78 -7.24
C LYS A 81 18.07 -19.93 -7.49
N TRP A 82 17.28 -20.11 -6.43
CA TRP A 82 15.82 -20.26 -6.50
C TRP A 82 15.15 -19.16 -7.35
N TRP A 83 15.69 -17.95 -7.37
CA TRP A 83 15.24 -16.80 -8.16
C TRP A 83 15.34 -16.98 -9.69
N GLN A 84 16.02 -18.02 -10.18
CA GLN A 84 16.08 -18.35 -11.61
C GLN A 84 14.94 -19.27 -12.05
N HIS A 85 14.23 -19.88 -11.10
CA HIS A 85 13.06 -20.70 -11.38
C HIS A 85 11.80 -19.85 -11.36
N GLU A 86 10.78 -20.28 -12.10
CA GLU A 86 9.49 -19.61 -12.20
C GLU A 86 8.89 -19.29 -10.82
N GLU A 87 8.83 -20.29 -9.94
CA GLU A 87 8.29 -20.13 -8.58
C GLU A 87 9.09 -19.14 -7.72
N GLY A 88 10.38 -18.99 -8.02
CA GLY A 88 11.24 -18.01 -7.37
C GLY A 88 11.03 -16.60 -7.90
N VAL A 89 10.81 -16.44 -9.21
CA VAL A 89 10.40 -15.16 -9.79
C VAL A 89 9.05 -14.73 -9.22
N GLN A 90 8.08 -15.64 -9.13
CA GLN A 90 6.80 -15.37 -8.46
C GLN A 90 7.00 -14.98 -6.99
N ALA A 91 7.88 -15.66 -6.25
CA ALA A 91 8.21 -15.30 -4.88
C ALA A 91 8.81 -13.88 -4.77
N LEU A 92 9.67 -13.47 -5.71
CA LEU A 92 10.20 -12.11 -5.77
C LEU A 92 9.10 -11.07 -6.01
N LEU A 93 8.09 -11.38 -6.84
CA LEU A 93 6.93 -10.51 -7.04
C LEU A 93 6.07 -10.39 -5.78
N VAL A 94 5.84 -11.50 -5.07
CA VAL A 94 5.14 -11.48 -3.77
C VAL A 94 5.91 -10.63 -2.75
N LEU A 95 7.24 -10.80 -2.67
CA LEU A 95 8.10 -9.96 -1.83
C LEU A 95 8.09 -8.49 -2.25
N GLY A 96 8.04 -8.22 -3.56
CA GLY A 96 7.91 -6.89 -4.14
C GLY A 96 6.59 -6.19 -3.81
N ALA A 97 5.54 -6.94 -3.45
CA ALA A 97 4.32 -6.39 -2.88
C ALA A 97 4.38 -6.28 -1.35
N TRP A 98 4.88 -7.31 -0.69
CA TRP A 98 4.92 -7.40 0.77
C TRP A 98 5.87 -6.40 1.43
N ALA A 99 7.10 -6.26 0.94
CA ALA A 99 8.08 -5.40 1.58
C ALA A 99 7.67 -3.91 1.53
N PRO A 100 7.23 -3.33 0.39
CA PRO A 100 6.77 -1.96 0.35
C PRO A 100 5.53 -1.72 1.21
N THR A 101 4.57 -2.64 1.23
CA THR A 101 3.36 -2.51 2.06
C THR A 101 3.70 -2.53 3.54
N LEU A 102 4.63 -3.40 3.98
CA LEU A 102 5.10 -3.46 5.36
C LEU A 102 5.86 -2.19 5.77
N ILE A 103 6.82 -1.74 4.96
CA ILE A 103 7.57 -0.51 5.19
C ILE A 103 6.61 0.68 5.27
N ASN A 104 5.61 0.72 4.38
CA ASN A 104 4.63 1.78 4.38
C ASN A 104 3.77 1.76 5.65
N ALA A 105 3.25 0.59 6.04
CA ALA A 105 2.41 0.46 7.23
C ALA A 105 3.13 0.80 8.54
N LEU A 106 4.40 0.38 8.68
CA LEU A 106 5.12 0.48 9.95
C LEU A 106 5.97 1.75 10.11
N ILE A 107 6.46 2.31 9.00
CA ILE A 107 7.44 3.40 9.04
C ILE A 107 6.87 4.65 8.38
N VAL A 108 6.55 4.58 7.07
CA VAL A 108 6.25 5.77 6.27
C VAL A 108 4.86 6.32 6.56
N GLY A 109 3.84 5.46 6.68
CA GLY A 109 2.47 5.82 7.01
C GLY A 109 2.37 6.58 8.34
N PRO A 110 2.92 6.04 9.45
CA PRO A 110 2.95 6.75 10.73
C PRO A 110 3.73 8.07 10.66
N ALA A 111 4.83 8.14 9.90
CA ALA A 111 5.59 9.38 9.71
C ALA A 111 4.78 10.42 8.91
N CYS A 112 4.07 9.99 7.88
CA CYS A 112 3.17 10.83 7.08
C CYS A 112 2.02 11.39 7.94
N ALA A 113 1.42 10.56 8.80
CA ALA A 113 0.35 10.99 9.71
C ALA A 113 0.83 12.06 10.69
N ARG A 114 2.02 11.88 11.29
CA ARG A 114 2.62 12.90 12.16
C ARG A 114 2.88 14.20 11.41
N ALA A 115 3.48 14.14 10.21
CA ALA A 115 3.71 15.33 9.40
C ALA A 115 2.41 16.03 8.98
N ALA A 116 1.33 15.28 8.74
CA ALA A 116 0.02 15.84 8.43
C ALA A 116 -0.59 16.58 9.64
N ILE A 117 -0.46 16.02 10.84
CA ILE A 117 -0.91 16.62 12.10
C ILE A 117 -0.11 17.90 12.41
N ASP A 118 1.22 17.83 12.30
CA ASP A 118 2.12 18.99 12.51
C ASP A 118 1.70 20.16 11.58
N ARG A 119 1.54 19.87 10.28
CA ARG A 119 1.10 20.85 9.27
C ARG A 119 -0.27 21.44 9.62
N ALA A 120 -1.25 20.60 9.95
CA ALA A 120 -2.60 21.06 10.28
C ALA A 120 -2.64 21.94 11.55
N GLY A 121 -1.80 21.64 12.53
CA GLY A 121 -1.63 22.47 13.73
C GLY A 121 -1.14 23.88 13.38
N LEU A 122 -0.11 23.99 12.54
CA LEU A 122 0.43 25.27 12.08
C LEU A 122 -0.58 26.04 11.20
N GLU A 123 -1.30 25.37 10.31
CA GLU A 123 -2.37 26.00 9.51
C GLU A 123 -3.43 26.67 10.42
N LYS A 124 -3.77 26.01 11.53
CA LYS A 124 -4.73 26.54 12.51
C LYS A 124 -4.17 27.72 13.30
N VAL A 125 -2.90 27.69 13.69
CA VAL A 125 -2.25 28.77 14.44
C VAL A 125 -2.06 30.02 13.57
N GLU A 126 -1.62 29.84 12.32
CA GLU A 126 -1.37 30.96 11.41
C GLU A 126 -2.63 31.47 10.72
N GLY A 127 -3.70 30.66 10.65
CA GLY A 127 -4.89 30.99 9.87
C GLY A 127 -4.63 31.06 8.37
N LYS A 128 -3.58 30.37 7.90
CA LYS A 128 -3.12 30.38 6.50
C LYS A 128 -3.02 28.95 5.98
N ASP A 129 -3.34 28.79 4.70
CA ASP A 129 -3.12 27.51 4.02
C ASP A 129 -1.62 27.27 3.80
N ALA A 130 -1.16 26.03 3.98
CA ALA A 130 0.25 25.66 3.84
C ALA A 130 0.83 25.83 2.42
N SER A 131 -0.02 25.96 1.41
CA SER A 131 0.35 26.27 0.02
C SER A 131 0.37 27.76 -0.29
N SER A 132 -0.05 28.62 0.65
CA SER A 132 -0.09 30.06 0.45
C SER A 132 1.32 30.66 0.38
N PRO A 133 1.61 31.57 -0.56
CA PRO A 133 2.86 32.34 -0.56
C PRO A 133 3.07 33.17 0.71
N ALA A 134 1.99 33.46 1.44
CA ALA A 134 2.03 34.21 2.70
C ALA A 134 2.29 33.33 3.93
N ALA A 135 2.37 32.00 3.78
CA ALA A 135 2.66 31.06 4.85
C ALA A 135 4.08 31.29 5.40
N SER A 136 4.26 31.12 6.72
CA SER A 136 5.59 31.20 7.32
C SER A 136 6.54 30.15 6.74
N THR A 137 7.85 30.36 6.90
CA THR A 137 8.86 29.36 6.55
C THR A 137 8.65 28.06 7.32
N GLU A 138 8.16 28.12 8.55
CA GLU A 138 7.87 26.94 9.37
C GLU A 138 6.72 26.11 8.78
N LEU A 139 5.62 26.76 8.42
CA LEU A 139 4.47 26.11 7.79
C LEU A 139 4.82 25.53 6.41
N GLN A 140 5.64 26.23 5.62
CA GLN A 140 6.16 25.71 4.34
C GLN A 140 7.02 24.46 4.56
N ASN A 141 7.93 24.48 5.54
CA ASN A 141 8.76 23.32 5.87
C ASN A 141 7.92 22.12 6.35
N ALA A 142 6.89 22.36 7.15
CA ALA A 142 5.94 21.32 7.56
C ALA A 142 5.18 20.73 6.36
N ASN A 143 4.78 21.58 5.40
CA ASN A 143 4.16 21.14 4.15
C ASN A 143 5.10 20.26 3.31
N THR A 144 6.35 20.66 3.14
CA THR A 144 7.35 19.87 2.40
C THR A 144 7.58 18.52 3.06
N ARG A 145 7.67 18.46 4.40
CA ARG A 145 7.78 17.19 5.13
C ARG A 145 6.57 16.28 4.89
N PHE A 146 5.36 16.84 4.95
CA PHE A 146 4.14 16.08 4.66
C PHE A 146 4.13 15.55 3.23
N GLN A 147 4.42 16.40 2.23
CA GLN A 147 4.46 16.03 0.82
C GLN A 147 5.50 14.94 0.55
N LEU A 148 6.68 15.02 1.17
CA LEU A 148 7.73 14.01 1.05
C LEU A 148 7.23 12.64 1.53
N TYR A 149 6.73 12.54 2.76
CA TYR A 149 6.24 11.26 3.28
C TYR A 149 5.01 10.74 2.53
N HIS A 150 4.11 11.62 2.12
CA HIS A 150 2.97 11.25 1.29
C HIS A 150 3.43 10.69 -0.07
N GLY A 151 4.38 11.34 -0.72
CA GLY A 151 4.97 10.89 -1.98
C GLY A 151 5.65 9.53 -1.87
N ILE A 152 6.45 9.31 -0.81
CA ILE A 152 7.08 8.01 -0.55
C ILE A 152 6.02 6.93 -0.30
N SER A 153 4.99 7.21 0.50
CA SER A 153 3.88 6.26 0.75
C SER A 153 3.18 5.88 -0.56
N SER A 154 2.87 6.85 -1.41
CA SER A 154 2.25 6.62 -2.73
C SER A 154 3.15 5.78 -3.65
N ALA A 155 4.46 6.05 -3.66
CA ALA A 155 5.42 5.25 -4.44
C ALA A 155 5.50 3.79 -3.94
N LEU A 156 5.51 3.55 -2.63
CA LEU A 156 5.49 2.20 -2.07
C LEU A 156 4.23 1.43 -2.46
N ASN A 157 3.06 2.10 -2.43
CA ASN A 157 1.81 1.50 -2.90
C ASN A 157 1.84 1.18 -4.40
N ALA A 158 2.43 2.06 -5.22
CA ALA A 158 2.58 1.85 -6.66
C ALA A 158 3.52 0.69 -6.99
N VAL A 159 4.65 0.55 -6.30
CA VAL A 159 5.54 -0.61 -6.44
C VAL A 159 4.78 -1.90 -6.11
N SER A 160 4.02 -1.91 -5.01
CA SER A 160 3.20 -3.05 -4.65
C SER A 160 2.13 -3.36 -5.71
N LEU A 161 1.51 -2.35 -6.32
CA LEU A 161 0.52 -2.52 -7.37
C LEU A 161 1.13 -3.17 -8.61
N ILE A 162 2.31 -2.69 -9.05
CA ILE A 162 3.04 -3.25 -10.19
C ILE A 162 3.42 -4.70 -9.92
N ALA A 163 3.91 -5.00 -8.72
CA ALA A 163 4.29 -6.35 -8.32
C ALA A 163 3.09 -7.31 -8.33
N LEU A 164 1.96 -6.91 -7.75
CA LEU A 164 0.72 -7.71 -7.73
C LEU A 164 0.14 -7.92 -9.14
N THR A 165 0.19 -6.89 -9.99
CA THR A 165 -0.28 -6.98 -11.38
C THR A 165 0.59 -7.97 -12.17
N THR A 166 1.92 -7.83 -12.05
CA THR A 166 2.88 -8.72 -12.72
C THR A 166 2.75 -10.16 -12.21
N LEU A 167 2.50 -10.35 -10.91
CA LEU A 167 2.24 -11.67 -10.33
C LEU A 167 1.01 -12.31 -10.96
N GLY A 168 -0.07 -11.54 -11.15
CA GLY A 168 -1.29 -12.01 -11.82
C GLY A 168 -1.02 -12.51 -13.23
N LEU A 169 -0.20 -11.78 -13.99
CA LEU A 169 0.21 -12.20 -15.33
C LEU A 169 1.04 -13.48 -15.27
N ALA A 170 1.99 -13.57 -14.33
CA ALA A 170 2.88 -14.72 -14.18
C ALA A 170 2.15 -16.01 -13.80
N ILE A 171 1.12 -15.95 -12.94
CA ILE A 171 0.34 -17.13 -12.53
C ILE A 171 -0.76 -17.52 -13.54
N SER A 172 -1.02 -16.67 -14.54
CA SER A 172 -2.02 -16.91 -15.59
C SER A 172 -1.43 -17.45 -16.90
N ALA A 173 -0.10 -17.39 -17.04
CA ALA A 173 0.64 -17.94 -18.16
C ALA A 173 0.83 -19.45 -18.01
#